data_AF-A0A4V2AX96-F1
#
_entry.id   AF-A0A4V2AX96-F1
#
_cell.length_a   1.000
_cell.length_b   1.000
_cell.length_c   1.000
_cell.angle_alpha   90.00
_cell.angle_beta   90.00
_cell.angle_gamma   90.00
#
_symmetry.space_group_name_H-M   'P 1'
#
loop_
_entity.id
_entity.type
_entity.pdbx_description
1 polymer ?
#
loop_
_entity_poly.entity_id
_entity_poly.type
_entity_poly.pdbx_seq_one_letter_code
_entity_poly.pdbx_strand_id
1 'polypeptide(L)'
;MRILSRTVALLAVSGCMSNTARVDKNIAPSEGEVSSVASPIVEESNSEAPAKVEAPLNVKAAGEVAPVAQEANSECDALKKDITLPYFIKETSALVVGIDQICKENKETNNHALSLNMSVIGVACTGSPGFITRKGHSNQNWEVVSFGMDLGCNMHPSEEIKTAGKKKLGMDSDPRIVSFVPMMIEYWEFENNNDAGLGSMPTLTASGGGAAQWKKDSTKNAGFPIKLYGHSSTLAKDQAVYEARAVLMPRSNQRQFQVVVQEMKLLSDDELKLALDRCLSKTNSRAACTDAFENQ
;
A
#
# COMPACT_ATOMS: atom_id res chain seq x y z
N MET A 1 41.21 61.72 7.43
CA MET A 1 41.73 62.42 8.61
C MET A 1 40.81 62.11 9.80
N ARG A 2 41.40 62.04 11.00
CA ARG A 2 40.94 61.43 12.27
C ARG A 2 39.59 61.95 12.83
N ILE A 3 38.69 61.06 13.27
CA ILE A 3 38.32 60.60 14.66
C ILE A 3 37.26 61.49 15.37
N LEU A 4 36.23 60.83 15.92
CA LEU A 4 35.54 60.97 17.25
C LEU A 4 34.01 60.85 17.07
N SER A 5 33.36 59.70 17.32
CA SER A 5 33.05 59.04 18.61
C SER A 5 32.09 59.83 19.51
N ARG A 6 30.88 59.29 19.75
CA ARG A 6 30.29 59.22 21.11
C ARG A 6 29.08 58.26 21.21
N THR A 7 29.17 57.51 22.29
CA THR A 7 28.37 56.45 22.90
C THR A 7 27.13 56.98 23.65
N VAL A 8 26.24 56.07 24.10
CA VAL A 8 25.52 55.95 25.41
C VAL A 8 24.12 55.35 25.12
N ALA A 9 23.83 54.06 25.41
CA ALA A 9 23.52 53.34 26.68
C ALA A 9 22.03 52.95 26.70
N LEU A 10 21.65 51.66 26.69
CA LEU A 10 21.52 50.71 27.81
C LEU A 10 20.35 51.02 28.76
N LEU A 11 19.33 50.16 28.77
CA LEU A 11 18.57 49.78 29.97
C LEU A 11 17.99 48.36 29.78
N ALA A 12 18.32 47.51 30.75
CA ALA A 12 17.89 46.13 30.93
C ALA A 12 16.98 46.05 32.16
N VAL A 13 15.98 45.16 32.15
CA VAL A 13 15.28 44.59 33.33
C VAL A 13 14.69 43.24 32.85
N SER A 14 15.33 42.09 33.07
CA SER A 14 15.30 41.20 34.25
C SER A 14 13.92 40.61 34.59
N GLY A 15 13.85 39.28 34.62
CA GLY A 15 12.71 38.51 35.13
C GLY A 15 12.98 37.01 35.14
N CYS A 16 13.78 36.56 36.11
CA CYS A 16 13.92 35.14 36.47
C CYS A 16 12.67 34.64 37.22
N MET A 17 12.32 33.36 37.08
CA MET A 17 12.17 32.43 38.22
C MET A 17 12.02 30.99 37.73
N SER A 18 12.93 30.14 38.23
CA SER A 18 12.88 28.68 38.19
C SER A 18 11.85 28.15 39.20
N ASN A 19 11.29 26.96 38.96
CA ASN A 19 11.35 25.90 39.98
C ASN A 19 11.06 24.49 39.45
N THR A 20 11.86 23.59 40.01
CA THR A 20 11.91 22.13 39.95
C THR A 20 10.65 21.43 40.47
N ALA A 21 10.33 20.26 39.90
CA ALA A 21 9.91 19.10 40.68
C ALA A 21 10.15 17.80 39.90
N ARG A 22 10.91 16.91 40.55
CA ARG A 22 11.30 15.56 40.17
C ARG A 22 10.52 14.62 41.09
N VAL A 23 9.78 13.65 40.56
CA VAL A 23 9.29 12.49 41.34
C VAL A 23 9.35 11.26 40.45
N ASP A 24 10.26 10.36 40.80
CA ASP A 24 10.31 8.96 40.40
C ASP A 24 9.17 8.19 41.09
N LYS A 25 8.55 7.24 40.38
CA LYS A 25 8.06 6.02 41.01
C LYS A 25 7.98 4.84 40.03
N ASN A 26 8.82 3.87 40.33
CA ASN A 26 8.81 2.49 39.87
C ASN A 26 7.44 1.83 40.00
N ILE A 27 6.99 1.14 38.95
CA ILE A 27 6.08 -0.01 39.07
C ILE A 27 6.65 -1.13 38.18
N ALA A 28 7.00 -2.24 38.84
CA ALA A 28 7.45 -3.49 38.27
C ALA A 28 6.24 -4.31 37.74
N PRO A 29 6.48 -5.38 36.96
CA PRO A 29 5.46 -6.03 36.14
C PRO A 29 4.60 -7.02 36.95
N SER A 30 3.32 -7.09 36.61
CA SER A 30 2.41 -8.14 37.07
C SER A 30 2.58 -9.35 36.17
N GLU A 31 3.18 -10.41 36.70
CA GLU A 31 3.16 -11.75 36.13
C GLU A 31 1.71 -12.27 36.19
N GLY A 32 1.14 -12.57 35.02
CA GLY A 32 -0.14 -13.27 34.88
C GLY A 32 0.11 -14.68 34.42
N GLU A 33 -0.01 -15.63 35.34
CA GLU A 33 -0.17 -17.05 35.05
C GLU A 33 -1.41 -17.27 34.15
N VAL A 34 -1.24 -17.93 33.01
CA VAL A 34 -2.35 -18.65 32.37
C VAL A 34 -1.90 -20.06 32.04
N SER A 35 -2.43 -20.96 32.86
CA SER A 35 -2.51 -22.40 32.70
C SER A 35 -3.00 -22.82 31.31
N SER A 36 -2.24 -23.64 30.59
CA SER A 36 -2.74 -24.41 29.44
C SER A 36 -2.79 -25.89 29.79
N VAL A 37 -3.99 -26.38 30.04
CA VAL A 37 -4.34 -27.79 30.18
C VAL A 37 -4.23 -28.48 28.83
N ALA A 38 -3.50 -29.60 28.82
CA ALA A 38 -3.43 -30.56 27.73
C ALA A 38 -4.73 -31.36 27.60
N SER A 39 -5.10 -31.78 26.38
CA SER A 39 -5.25 -33.20 26.01
C SER A 39 -5.92 -33.44 24.64
N PRO A 40 -5.69 -34.63 24.03
CA PRO A 40 -5.73 -34.89 22.59
C PRO A 40 -6.93 -35.73 22.15
N ILE A 41 -7.18 -35.81 20.83
CA ILE A 41 -8.03 -36.84 20.17
C ILE A 41 -7.40 -37.09 18.77
N VAL A 42 -6.68 -38.22 18.56
CA VAL A 42 -7.13 -39.51 17.94
C VAL A 42 -7.72 -39.30 16.53
N GLU A 43 -7.01 -39.53 15.42
CA GLU A 43 -6.60 -40.79 14.76
C GLU A 43 -7.73 -41.52 13.97
N GLU A 44 -7.31 -42.13 12.86
CA GLU A 44 -7.97 -43.01 11.89
C GLU A 44 -8.75 -42.41 10.69
N SER A 45 -8.73 -42.96 9.48
CA SER A 45 -7.87 -43.86 8.67
C SER A 45 -8.77 -44.40 7.55
N ASN A 46 -8.17 -44.71 6.39
CA ASN A 46 -8.65 -45.60 5.32
C ASN A 46 -9.79 -45.11 4.41
N SER A 47 -9.90 -45.52 3.15
CA SER A 47 -9.08 -46.24 2.16
C SER A 47 -9.98 -46.39 0.92
N GLU A 48 -9.37 -46.63 -0.25
CA GLU A 48 -9.89 -47.40 -1.38
C GLU A 48 -10.72 -46.73 -2.51
N ALA A 49 -10.03 -46.53 -3.63
CA ALA A 49 -10.47 -46.87 -5.00
C ALA A 49 -10.23 -48.38 -5.24
N PRO A 50 -10.78 -49.10 -6.25
CA PRO A 50 -10.74 -48.82 -7.71
C PRO A 50 -12.09 -49.20 -8.40
N ALA A 51 -12.35 -49.25 -9.73
CA ALA A 51 -11.56 -49.66 -10.87
C ALA A 51 -12.20 -49.26 -12.22
N LYS A 52 -11.34 -49.44 -13.24
CA LYS A 52 -11.38 -49.18 -14.68
C LYS A 52 -12.24 -50.20 -15.46
N VAL A 53 -12.94 -49.79 -16.52
CA VAL A 53 -13.30 -50.67 -17.67
C VAL A 53 -13.20 -49.88 -18.98
N GLU A 54 -12.45 -50.44 -19.94
CA GLU A 54 -12.19 -49.94 -21.29
C GLU A 54 -13.30 -50.35 -22.30
N ALA A 55 -13.34 -49.61 -23.41
CA ALA A 55 -14.29 -49.65 -24.54
C ALA A 55 -14.13 -50.91 -25.46
N PRO A 56 -14.84 -51.08 -26.61
CA PRO A 56 -14.62 -50.25 -27.81
C PRO A 56 -15.78 -50.06 -28.85
N LEU A 57 -15.61 -48.99 -29.66
CA LEU A 57 -15.80 -48.82 -31.12
C LEU A 57 -17.16 -49.01 -31.86
N ASN A 58 -17.65 -47.87 -32.36
CA ASN A 58 -17.78 -47.48 -33.79
C ASN A 58 -19.01 -47.95 -34.63
N VAL A 59 -19.80 -47.00 -35.16
CA VAL A 59 -20.30 -46.93 -36.57
C VAL A 59 -20.75 -45.49 -36.94
N LYS A 60 -20.21 -44.99 -38.07
CA LYS A 60 -20.54 -43.82 -38.95
C LYS A 60 -22.01 -43.86 -39.46
N ALA A 61 -22.73 -42.85 -39.97
CA ALA A 61 -22.44 -41.51 -40.50
C ALA A 61 -23.78 -40.77 -40.82
N ALA A 62 -23.66 -39.46 -41.03
CA ALA A 62 -24.40 -38.58 -41.94
C ALA A 62 -25.85 -38.15 -41.59
N GLY A 63 -26.00 -36.84 -41.42
CA GLY A 63 -27.27 -36.13 -41.25
C GLY A 63 -27.03 -34.63 -41.06
N GLU A 64 -26.73 -33.97 -42.17
CA GLU A 64 -26.57 -32.54 -42.40
C GLU A 64 -27.78 -31.71 -41.91
N VAL A 65 -27.56 -30.77 -40.98
CA VAL A 65 -27.96 -29.35 -41.06
C VAL A 65 -27.07 -28.59 -40.06
N ALA A 66 -26.17 -27.74 -40.57
CA ALA A 66 -25.48 -26.78 -39.72
C ALA A 66 -26.51 -25.71 -39.29
N PRO A 67 -26.81 -25.53 -37.99
CA PRO A 67 -27.47 -24.31 -37.57
C PRO A 67 -26.48 -23.18 -37.78
N VAL A 68 -26.90 -22.17 -38.54
CA VAL A 68 -26.28 -20.85 -38.54
C VAL A 68 -26.13 -20.47 -37.08
N ALA A 69 -24.89 -20.42 -36.59
CA ALA A 69 -24.59 -19.82 -35.31
C ALA A 69 -24.98 -18.34 -35.46
N GLN A 70 -26.20 -18.02 -35.04
CA GLN A 70 -26.51 -16.68 -34.61
C GLN A 70 -25.43 -16.36 -33.57
N GLU A 71 -24.66 -15.31 -33.82
CA GLU A 71 -23.88 -14.65 -32.79
C GLU A 71 -24.87 -14.39 -31.65
N ALA A 72 -24.83 -15.24 -30.63
CA ALA A 72 -25.41 -14.91 -29.35
C ALA A 72 -24.63 -13.69 -28.90
N ASN A 73 -25.18 -12.50 -29.15
CA ASN A 73 -24.84 -11.31 -28.39
C ASN A 73 -24.94 -11.76 -26.94
N SER A 74 -23.80 -12.04 -26.32
CA SER A 74 -23.81 -12.63 -25.01
C SER A 74 -24.37 -11.52 -24.11
N GLU A 75 -25.57 -11.73 -23.57
CA GLU A 75 -26.26 -10.75 -22.71
C GLU A 75 -25.49 -10.42 -21.42
N CYS A 76 -24.28 -10.97 -21.29
CA CYS A 76 -23.36 -10.86 -20.20
C CYS A 76 -21.98 -10.41 -20.66
N ASP A 77 -21.85 -9.50 -21.63
CA ASP A 77 -20.59 -8.77 -21.88
C ASP A 77 -20.65 -7.38 -21.22
N ALA A 78 -19.88 -7.18 -20.15
CA ALA A 78 -19.89 -5.95 -19.36
C ALA A 78 -18.76 -4.98 -19.68
N LEU A 79 -17.69 -5.51 -20.29
CA LEU A 79 -16.46 -4.80 -20.55
C LEU A 79 -16.41 -4.48 -22.04
N LYS A 80 -16.49 -3.17 -22.37
CA LYS A 80 -16.46 -2.70 -23.75
C LYS A 80 -15.10 -2.79 -24.41
N LYS A 81 -14.05 -3.08 -23.64
CA LYS A 81 -12.65 -3.02 -24.04
C LYS A 81 -11.88 -4.11 -23.32
N ASP A 82 -10.88 -4.66 -23.99
CA ASP A 82 -9.85 -5.45 -23.33
C ASP A 82 -9.10 -4.56 -22.34
N ILE A 83 -9.19 -4.90 -21.07
CA ILE A 83 -8.51 -4.19 -19.99
C ILE A 83 -7.26 -4.97 -19.63
N THR A 84 -6.09 -4.35 -19.80
CA THR A 84 -4.85 -4.87 -19.24
C THR A 84 -4.81 -4.55 -17.75
N LEU A 85 -4.76 -5.60 -16.92
CA LEU A 85 -4.58 -5.50 -15.48
C LEU A 85 -3.13 -5.83 -15.10
N PRO A 86 -2.60 -5.26 -14.00
CA PRO A 86 -3.27 -4.28 -13.13
C PRO A 86 -3.38 -2.88 -13.76
N TYR A 87 -4.40 -2.11 -13.35
CA TYR A 87 -4.70 -0.78 -13.89
C TYR A 87 -4.78 0.28 -12.80
N PHE A 88 -3.94 1.33 -12.90
CA PHE A 88 -3.90 2.40 -11.90
C PHE A 88 -4.91 3.52 -12.20
N ILE A 89 -5.75 3.82 -11.21
CA ILE A 89 -6.71 4.92 -11.23
C ILE A 89 -6.14 6.09 -10.43
N LYS A 90 -5.57 7.06 -11.14
CA LYS A 90 -4.89 8.23 -10.56
C LYS A 90 -5.80 9.05 -9.64
N GLU A 91 -7.07 9.22 -9.99
CA GLU A 91 -8.03 10.04 -9.22
C GLU A 91 -8.26 9.51 -7.80
N THR A 92 -8.11 8.20 -7.59
CA THR A 92 -8.39 7.54 -6.32
C THR A 92 -7.15 6.90 -5.70
N SER A 93 -5.96 7.12 -6.30
CA SER A 93 -4.69 6.53 -5.86
C SER A 93 -4.77 5.02 -5.64
N ALA A 94 -5.49 4.32 -6.52
CA ALA A 94 -5.83 2.91 -6.34
C ALA A 94 -5.47 2.08 -7.57
N LEU A 95 -4.96 0.87 -7.36
CA LEU A 95 -4.58 -0.09 -8.39
C LEU A 95 -5.64 -1.18 -8.47
N VAL A 96 -6.35 -1.27 -9.58
CA VAL A 96 -7.26 -2.38 -9.85
C VAL A 96 -6.44 -3.58 -10.30
N VAL A 97 -6.51 -4.67 -9.55
CA VAL A 97 -5.71 -5.89 -9.81
C VAL A 97 -6.55 -7.05 -10.36
N GLY A 98 -7.86 -6.99 -10.17
CA GLY A 98 -8.78 -8.02 -10.66
C GLY A 98 -10.17 -7.47 -10.94
N ILE A 99 -10.82 -7.99 -11.98
CA ILE A 99 -12.21 -7.73 -12.31
C ILE A 99 -12.86 -9.08 -12.59
N ASP A 100 -13.75 -9.52 -11.70
CA ASP A 100 -14.51 -10.75 -11.90
C ASP A 100 -15.91 -10.41 -12.40
N GLN A 101 -16.26 -11.03 -13.52
CA GLN A 101 -17.58 -10.91 -14.10
C GLN A 101 -18.42 -12.14 -13.78
N ILE A 102 -19.51 -11.94 -13.05
CA ILE A 102 -20.42 -13.03 -12.66
C ILE A 102 -21.74 -12.81 -13.38
N CYS A 103 -22.04 -13.68 -14.33
CA CYS A 103 -23.33 -13.79 -14.99
C CYS A 103 -24.17 -14.85 -14.29
N LYS A 104 -25.28 -14.46 -13.65
CA LYS A 104 -26.23 -15.40 -13.05
C LYS A 104 -27.54 -15.38 -13.81
N GLU A 105 -27.97 -16.52 -14.30
CA GLU A 105 -29.29 -16.69 -14.89
C GLU A 105 -30.37 -16.68 -13.79
N ASN A 106 -31.38 -15.83 -13.94
CA ASN A 106 -32.56 -15.84 -13.10
C ASN A 106 -33.59 -16.81 -13.69
N LYS A 107 -33.69 -18.00 -13.09
CA LYS A 107 -34.58 -19.10 -13.55
C LYS A 107 -36.07 -18.76 -13.59
N GLU A 108 -36.51 -17.72 -12.89
CA GLU A 108 -37.93 -17.32 -12.87
C GLU A 108 -38.28 -16.35 -14.01
N THR A 109 -37.29 -15.61 -14.52
CA THR A 109 -37.50 -14.57 -15.55
C THR A 109 -36.77 -14.85 -16.85
N ASN A 110 -35.96 -15.92 -16.92
CA ASN A 110 -35.01 -16.21 -18.01
C ASN A 110 -34.09 -15.02 -18.36
N ASN A 111 -33.90 -14.09 -17.42
CA ASN A 111 -33.02 -12.95 -17.61
C ASN A 111 -31.67 -13.22 -16.95
N HIS A 112 -30.60 -12.75 -17.57
CA HIS A 112 -29.27 -12.77 -16.96
C HIS A 112 -29.05 -11.54 -16.08
N ALA A 113 -28.57 -11.76 -14.86
CA ALA A 113 -28.11 -10.72 -13.95
C ALA A 113 -26.57 -10.69 -13.96
N LEU A 114 -26.03 -9.55 -14.38
CA LEU A 114 -24.60 -9.29 -14.45
C LEU A 114 -24.12 -8.59 -13.17
N SER A 115 -23.15 -9.18 -12.49
CA SER A 115 -22.44 -8.57 -11.36
C SER A 115 -20.97 -8.42 -11.70
N LEU A 116 -20.42 -7.22 -11.49
CA LEU A 116 -19.00 -6.94 -11.61
C LEU A 116 -18.38 -6.80 -10.22
N ASN A 117 -17.33 -7.56 -9.96
CA ASN A 117 -16.55 -7.47 -8.73
C ASN A 117 -15.16 -6.94 -9.04
N MET A 118 -14.68 -5.98 -8.25
CA MET A 118 -13.35 -5.40 -8.39
C MET A 118 -12.51 -5.66 -7.15
N SER A 119 -11.27 -6.08 -7.39
CA SER A 119 -10.22 -6.20 -6.38
C SER A 119 -9.21 -5.08 -6.58
N VAL A 120 -8.92 -4.36 -5.50
CA VAL A 120 -8.17 -3.10 -5.53
C VAL A 120 -7.12 -3.08 -4.43
N ILE A 121 -5.94 -2.54 -4.75
CA ILE A 121 -4.86 -2.26 -3.79
C ILE A 121 -4.67 -0.74 -3.70
N GLY A 122 -4.36 -0.23 -2.51
CA GLY A 122 -4.06 1.19 -2.30
C GLY A 122 -2.94 1.41 -1.30
N VAL A 123 -2.41 2.64 -1.26
CA VAL A 123 -1.43 3.06 -0.25
C VAL A 123 -2.16 3.72 0.92
N ALA A 124 -1.74 3.39 2.15
CA ALA A 124 -2.26 4.01 3.35
C ALA A 124 -2.05 5.53 3.38
N CYS A 125 -2.91 6.24 4.08
CA CYS A 125 -2.91 7.71 4.24
C CYS A 125 -3.12 8.50 2.92
N THR A 126 -3.73 7.87 1.91
CA THR A 126 -4.17 8.54 0.67
C THR A 126 -5.49 9.29 0.86
N GLY A 127 -6.43 8.70 1.61
CA GLY A 127 -7.74 9.30 1.93
C GLY A 127 -7.79 10.09 3.23
N SER A 128 -6.73 10.06 4.05
CA SER A 128 -6.66 10.80 5.31
C SER A 128 -5.23 11.20 5.69
N PRO A 129 -5.06 12.21 6.56
CA PRO A 129 -3.73 12.61 7.00
C PRO A 129 -3.04 11.53 7.83
N GLY A 130 -1.77 11.24 7.50
CA GLY A 130 -0.88 10.47 8.36
C GLY A 130 -0.17 11.36 9.40
N PHE A 131 0.61 10.74 10.29
CA PHE A 131 1.33 11.44 11.38
C PHE A 131 2.83 11.52 11.14
N ILE A 132 3.41 12.67 11.51
CA ILE A 132 4.85 12.91 11.45
C ILE A 132 5.42 12.88 12.86
N THR A 133 6.38 11.99 13.09
CA THR A 133 7.19 12.00 14.32
C THR A 133 8.56 12.59 14.02
N ARG A 134 9.17 13.21 15.03
CA ARG A 134 10.45 13.91 14.89
C ARG A 134 11.34 13.60 16.07
N LYS A 135 12.62 13.38 15.82
CA LYS A 135 13.65 13.18 16.83
C LYS A 135 14.84 14.09 16.55
N GLY A 136 15.46 14.62 17.60
CA GLY A 136 16.61 15.53 17.51
C GLY A 136 16.43 16.79 18.35
N HIS A 137 17.37 17.72 18.19
CA HIS A 137 17.52 18.91 19.03
C HIS A 137 16.61 20.06 18.58
N SER A 138 15.34 20.00 19.00
CA SER A 138 14.33 21.08 18.93
C SER A 138 13.96 21.58 17.52
N ASN A 139 13.07 22.58 17.47
CA ASN A 139 12.31 23.11 16.34
C ASN A 139 13.10 23.45 15.05
N GLN A 140 14.42 23.41 15.07
CA GLN A 140 15.27 23.80 13.94
C GLN A 140 16.31 22.75 13.53
N ASN A 141 16.56 21.71 14.32
CA ASN A 141 17.61 20.71 14.06
C ASN A 141 17.07 19.29 14.32
N TRP A 142 15.99 18.93 13.61
CA TRP A 142 15.53 17.55 13.59
C TRP A 142 16.58 16.69 12.90
N GLU A 143 16.99 15.62 13.55
CA GLU A 143 17.94 14.64 13.00
C GLU A 143 17.20 13.52 12.25
N VAL A 144 15.94 13.30 12.64
CA VAL A 144 15.07 12.27 12.08
C VAL A 144 13.66 12.82 11.96
N VAL A 145 13.05 12.64 10.79
CA VAL A 145 11.63 12.93 10.52
C VAL A 145 11.01 11.69 9.91
N SER A 146 10.07 11.08 10.63
CA SER A 146 9.44 9.83 10.21
C SER A 146 7.97 10.05 9.88
N PHE A 147 7.51 9.37 8.84
CA PHE A 147 6.14 9.43 8.32
C PHE A 147 5.46 8.12 8.63
N GLY A 148 4.53 8.12 9.58
CA GLY A 148 3.76 6.93 9.93
C GLY A 148 2.74 6.60 8.85
N MET A 149 2.99 5.54 8.08
CA MET A 149 2.06 5.00 7.07
C MET A 149 1.60 3.61 7.48
N ASP A 150 0.91 3.54 8.60
CA ASP A 150 0.37 2.28 9.12
C ASP A 150 -0.99 1.94 8.48
N LEU A 151 -1.46 0.72 8.76
CA LEU A 151 -2.79 0.24 8.35
C LEU A 151 -3.95 0.99 9.04
N GLY A 152 -3.67 1.81 10.04
CA GLY A 152 -4.65 2.63 10.74
C GLY A 152 -5.00 3.92 10.00
N CYS A 153 -4.22 4.31 8.99
CA CYS A 153 -4.55 5.41 8.12
C CYS A 153 -5.66 5.05 7.12
N ASN A 154 -6.68 5.90 7.00
CA ASN A 154 -7.72 5.71 5.99
C ASN A 154 -7.16 5.93 4.57
N MET A 155 -7.56 5.03 3.67
CA MET A 155 -7.43 5.16 2.23
C MET A 155 -8.66 5.86 1.62
N HIS A 156 -8.66 6.12 0.31
CA HIS A 156 -9.83 6.69 -0.37
C HIS A 156 -11.10 5.84 -0.19
N PRO A 157 -12.29 6.45 -0.08
CA PRO A 157 -13.54 5.71 0.01
C PRO A 157 -13.76 4.78 -1.19
N SER A 158 -14.32 3.59 -0.92
CA SER A 158 -14.64 2.60 -1.95
C SER A 158 -15.63 3.12 -3.01
N GLU A 159 -16.55 4.02 -2.65
CA GLU A 159 -17.49 4.64 -3.62
C GLU A 159 -16.80 5.54 -4.65
N GLU A 160 -15.75 6.26 -4.26
CA GLU A 160 -14.95 7.06 -5.20
C GLU A 160 -14.24 6.14 -6.20
N ILE A 161 -13.68 5.02 -5.71
CA ILE A 161 -12.99 4.01 -6.52
C ILE A 161 -13.97 3.35 -7.51
N LYS A 162 -15.19 2.99 -7.08
CA LYS A 162 -16.21 2.42 -7.97
C LYS A 162 -16.54 3.38 -9.11
N THR A 163 -16.79 4.64 -8.76
CA THR A 163 -17.19 5.68 -9.73
C THR A 163 -16.08 5.92 -10.76
N ALA A 164 -14.84 6.06 -10.29
CA ALA A 164 -13.68 6.26 -11.15
C ALA A 164 -13.38 5.01 -11.99
N GLY A 165 -13.45 3.82 -11.39
CA GLY A 165 -13.25 2.53 -12.05
C GLY A 165 -14.24 2.31 -13.17
N LYS A 166 -15.55 2.45 -12.90
CA LYS A 166 -16.60 2.34 -13.92
C LYS A 166 -16.32 3.22 -15.14
N LYS A 167 -16.00 4.50 -14.88
CA LYS A 167 -15.72 5.48 -15.93
C LYS A 167 -14.46 5.15 -16.74
N LYS A 168 -13.37 4.79 -16.07
CA LYS A 168 -12.06 4.58 -16.71
C LYS A 168 -11.97 3.25 -17.44
N LEU A 169 -12.59 2.23 -16.88
CA LEU A 169 -12.58 0.86 -17.39
C LEU A 169 -13.74 0.59 -18.35
N GLY A 170 -14.67 1.54 -18.51
CA GLY A 170 -15.75 1.43 -19.49
C GLY A 170 -16.77 0.34 -19.14
N MET A 171 -17.03 0.16 -17.84
CA MET A 171 -17.98 -0.82 -17.33
C MET A 171 -19.42 -0.31 -17.49
N ASP A 172 -20.31 -1.15 -17.99
CA ASP A 172 -21.74 -0.80 -18.12
C ASP A 172 -22.51 -0.88 -16.80
N SER A 173 -22.11 -1.80 -15.94
CA SER A 173 -22.70 -1.99 -14.61
C SER A 173 -21.85 -1.34 -13.52
N ASP A 174 -22.47 -1.03 -12.38
CA ASP A 174 -21.75 -0.53 -11.21
C ASP A 174 -20.95 -1.67 -10.58
N PRO A 175 -19.61 -1.57 -10.50
CA PRO A 175 -18.81 -2.61 -9.88
C PRO A 175 -18.96 -2.59 -8.37
N ARG A 176 -18.97 -3.77 -7.76
CA ARG A 176 -18.79 -3.94 -6.32
C ARG A 176 -17.31 -4.09 -6.03
N ILE A 177 -16.77 -3.26 -5.14
CA ILE A 177 -15.44 -3.51 -4.58
C ILE A 177 -15.57 -4.70 -3.62
N VAL A 178 -15.03 -5.86 -4.01
CA VAL A 178 -15.02 -7.05 -3.16
C VAL A 178 -13.82 -7.09 -2.24
N SER A 179 -12.74 -6.41 -2.64
CA SER A 179 -11.53 -6.29 -1.85
C SER A 179 -10.89 -4.92 -2.08
N PHE A 180 -10.63 -4.19 -1.01
CA PHE A 180 -9.78 -3.01 -1.03
C PHE A 180 -8.69 -3.16 0.02
N VAL A 181 -7.50 -3.55 -0.43
CA VAL A 181 -6.42 -4.00 0.42
C VAL A 181 -5.33 -2.93 0.51
N PRO A 182 -4.88 -2.56 1.73
CA PRO A 182 -3.70 -1.72 1.87
C PRO A 182 -2.45 -2.47 1.40
N MET A 183 -1.58 -1.75 0.69
CA MET A 183 -0.24 -2.23 0.34
C MET A 183 0.62 -2.27 1.59
N MET A 184 1.17 -3.45 1.90
CA MET A 184 2.12 -3.66 2.98
C MET A 184 3.50 -3.23 2.53
N ILE A 185 3.97 -2.08 3.02
CA ILE A 185 5.24 -1.51 2.58
C ILE A 185 6.38 -2.20 3.33
N GLU A 186 7.29 -2.78 2.57
CA GLU A 186 8.46 -3.49 3.08
C GLU A 186 9.76 -2.76 2.80
N TYR A 187 9.82 -2.00 1.71
CA TYR A 187 10.96 -1.16 1.36
C TYR A 187 10.51 0.19 0.81
N TRP A 188 11.27 1.25 1.11
CA TRP A 188 11.03 2.59 0.60
C TRP A 188 12.35 3.32 0.33
N GLU A 189 12.32 4.25 -0.62
CA GLU A 189 13.43 5.15 -0.91
C GLU A 189 12.93 6.52 -1.37
N PHE A 190 13.54 7.59 -0.87
CA PHE A 190 13.28 8.93 -1.39
C PHE A 190 14.05 9.15 -2.71
N GLU A 191 13.41 9.75 -3.71
CA GLU A 191 14.02 9.91 -5.03
C GLU A 191 15.16 10.96 -5.05
N ASN A 192 15.09 11.96 -4.15
CA ASN A 192 15.95 13.14 -4.19
C ASN A 192 17.06 13.16 -3.12
N ASN A 193 17.19 12.09 -2.33
CA ASN A 193 18.22 11.98 -1.30
C ASN A 193 18.59 10.50 -1.06
N ASN A 194 19.49 10.25 -0.12
CA ASN A 194 20.00 8.90 0.15
C ASN A 194 19.19 8.14 1.22
N ASP A 195 18.12 8.74 1.76
CA ASP A 195 17.28 8.08 2.73
C ASP A 195 16.46 6.97 2.07
N ALA A 196 16.66 5.76 2.57
CA ALA A 196 15.89 4.57 2.24
C ALA A 196 15.84 3.68 3.48
N GLY A 197 14.90 2.76 3.51
CA GLY A 197 14.75 1.87 4.65
C GLY A 197 13.69 0.81 4.43
N LEU A 198 13.54 0.00 5.46
CA LEU A 198 12.61 -1.12 5.49
C LEU A 198 11.38 -0.77 6.33
N GLY A 199 10.28 -1.48 6.07
CA GLY A 199 8.99 -1.35 6.77
C GLY A 199 8.18 -0.11 6.36
N SER A 200 7.08 0.12 7.06
CA SER A 200 6.05 1.09 6.66
C SER A 200 6.28 2.53 7.13
N MET A 201 7.47 2.85 7.65
CA MET A 201 7.75 4.17 8.22
C MET A 201 8.91 4.87 7.48
N PRO A 202 8.62 5.49 6.31
CA PRO A 202 9.56 6.37 5.63
C PRO A 202 10.18 7.38 6.59
N THR A 203 11.50 7.53 6.51
CA THR A 203 12.25 8.33 7.46
C THR A 203 13.33 9.14 6.76
N LEU A 204 13.29 10.45 6.94
CA LEU A 204 14.34 11.38 6.51
C LEU A 204 15.36 11.53 7.64
N THR A 205 16.64 11.35 7.33
CA THR A 205 17.72 11.39 8.34
C THR A 205 18.72 12.51 8.04
N ALA A 206 19.50 12.90 9.05
CA ALA A 206 20.63 13.81 8.86
C ALA A 206 21.71 13.19 7.95
N SER A 207 21.98 11.88 8.10
CA SER A 207 22.98 11.16 7.31
C SER A 207 22.59 11.01 5.84
N GLY A 208 21.31 10.77 5.54
CA GLY A 208 20.81 10.68 4.17
C GLY A 208 20.57 12.05 3.53
N GLY A 209 20.68 13.14 4.30
CA GLY A 209 20.45 14.51 3.85
C GLY A 209 18.98 14.94 3.84
N GLY A 210 18.03 14.01 4.04
CA GLY A 210 16.61 14.31 4.01
C GLY A 210 16.14 15.19 5.16
N ALA A 211 16.76 15.13 6.35
CA ALA A 211 16.39 16.01 7.45
C ALA A 211 16.71 17.49 7.15
N ALA A 212 17.81 17.76 6.44
CA ALA A 212 18.14 19.09 5.95
C ALA A 212 17.17 19.56 4.86
N GLN A 213 16.78 18.66 3.96
CA GLN A 213 15.75 18.92 2.96
C GLN A 213 14.41 19.25 3.63
N TRP A 214 13.99 18.48 4.64
CA TRP A 214 12.79 18.74 5.43
C TRP A 214 12.77 20.15 6.01
N LYS A 215 13.87 20.59 6.64
CA LYS A 215 13.99 21.92 7.21
C LYS A 215 13.77 23.03 6.17
N LYS A 216 14.30 22.86 4.96
CA LYS A 216 14.19 23.82 3.86
C LYS A 216 12.78 23.86 3.25
N ASP A 217 12.16 22.70 3.12
CA ASP A 217 11.01 22.50 2.22
C ASP A 217 9.67 22.39 2.97
N SER A 218 9.68 21.95 4.24
CA SER A 218 8.45 21.79 5.04
C SER A 218 7.70 23.10 5.34
N THR A 219 8.41 24.23 5.43
CA THR A 219 7.78 25.56 5.62
C THR A 219 7.10 26.07 4.34
N LYS A 220 7.43 25.48 3.20
CA LYS A 220 6.84 25.79 1.88
C LYS A 220 5.77 24.77 1.47
N ASN A 221 5.42 23.82 2.36
CA ASN A 221 4.59 22.65 2.04
C ASN A 221 5.08 21.91 0.78
N ALA A 222 6.39 21.90 0.55
CA ALA A 222 6.97 21.16 -0.57
C ALA A 222 6.90 19.65 -0.27
N GLY A 223 6.56 18.89 -1.31
CA GLY A 223 6.42 17.45 -1.22
C GLY A 223 7.76 16.72 -1.28
N PHE A 224 7.79 15.52 -0.70
CA PHE A 224 8.95 14.63 -0.71
C PHE A 224 8.64 13.42 -1.60
N PRO A 225 9.17 13.37 -2.83
CA PRO A 225 8.97 12.23 -3.73
C PRO A 225 9.60 10.95 -3.14
N ILE A 226 8.84 9.88 -3.15
CA ILE A 226 9.19 8.60 -2.55
C ILE A 226 8.71 7.45 -3.44
N LYS A 227 9.50 6.38 -3.47
CA LYS A 227 9.10 5.08 -4.00
C LYS A 227 8.83 4.14 -2.85
N LEU A 228 7.71 3.45 -2.92
CA LEU A 228 7.25 2.48 -1.93
C LEU A 228 7.13 1.13 -2.62
N TYR A 229 7.68 0.09 -2.00
CA TYR A 229 7.65 -1.26 -2.51
C TYR A 229 6.98 -2.16 -1.47
N GLY A 230 6.12 -3.05 -1.93
CA GLY A 230 5.34 -3.88 -1.02
C GLY A 230 4.37 -4.81 -1.72
N HIS A 231 3.69 -5.61 -0.91
CA HIS A 231 2.74 -6.62 -1.38
C HIS A 231 1.30 -6.28 -0.95
N SER A 232 0.32 -7.00 -1.51
CA SER A 232 -1.06 -6.96 -1.01
C SER A 232 -1.12 -7.56 0.39
N SER A 233 -1.75 -6.92 1.39
CA SER A 233 -1.82 -7.48 2.76
C SER A 233 -2.60 -8.82 2.89
N THR A 234 -3.17 -9.33 1.81
CA THR A 234 -3.82 -10.65 1.76
C THR A 234 -2.76 -11.73 1.55
N LEU A 235 -2.73 -12.74 2.44
CA LEU A 235 -1.86 -13.94 2.44
C LEU A 235 -2.03 -14.88 1.22
N ALA A 236 -2.42 -14.37 0.04
CA ALA A 236 -2.57 -15.17 -1.16
C ALA A 236 -1.19 -15.61 -1.67
N LYS A 237 -1.14 -16.81 -2.28
CA LYS A 237 0.06 -17.50 -2.77
C LYS A 237 0.85 -16.75 -3.85
N ASP A 238 0.28 -15.70 -4.43
CA ASP A 238 0.94 -14.87 -5.43
C ASP A 238 1.46 -13.61 -4.73
N GLN A 239 2.71 -13.67 -4.23
CA GLN A 239 3.41 -12.55 -3.60
C GLN A 239 3.87 -11.50 -4.62
N ALA A 240 2.93 -11.04 -5.43
CA ALA A 240 3.13 -9.93 -6.35
C ALA A 240 3.64 -8.69 -5.58
N VAL A 241 4.79 -8.17 -6.00
CA VAL A 241 5.38 -6.95 -5.44
C VAL A 241 5.01 -5.77 -6.33
N TYR A 242 4.50 -4.72 -5.70
CA TYR A 242 4.08 -3.49 -6.33
C TYR A 242 5.06 -2.36 -6.02
N GLU A 243 5.26 -1.47 -6.99
CA GLU A 243 5.88 -0.17 -6.76
C GLU A 243 4.79 0.90 -6.79
N ALA A 244 4.75 1.75 -5.75
CA ALA A 244 3.99 2.99 -5.75
C ALA A 244 4.95 4.19 -5.72
N ARG A 245 4.88 5.02 -6.75
CA ARG A 245 5.56 6.32 -6.78
C ARG A 245 4.63 7.35 -6.17
N ALA A 246 5.04 7.97 -5.09
CA ALA A 246 4.22 8.87 -4.31
C ALA A 246 4.97 10.14 -3.92
N VAL A 247 4.22 11.11 -3.40
CA VAL A 247 4.75 12.31 -2.78
C VAL A 247 4.17 12.43 -1.38
N LEU A 248 5.04 12.56 -0.39
CA LEU A 248 4.64 12.88 0.98
C LEU A 248 4.51 14.39 1.09
N MET A 249 3.27 14.88 1.22
CA MET A 249 2.97 16.32 1.28
C MET A 249 2.77 16.73 2.75
N PRO A 250 3.65 17.55 3.34
CA PRO A 250 3.41 18.12 4.66
C PRO A 250 2.14 18.94 4.68
N ARG A 251 1.37 18.84 5.77
CA ARG A 251 0.25 19.75 6.03
C ARG A 251 0.73 21.00 6.77
N SER A 252 -0.13 22.01 6.86
CA SER A 252 0.17 23.33 7.42
C SER A 252 0.75 23.31 8.85
N ASN A 253 0.37 22.34 9.69
CA ASN A 253 0.91 22.19 11.05
C ASN A 253 2.21 21.38 11.12
N GLN A 254 2.67 20.83 9.98
CA GLN A 254 3.85 19.98 9.81
C GLN A 254 3.92 18.76 10.74
N ARG A 255 2.85 18.44 11.48
CA ARG A 255 2.71 17.22 12.31
C ARG A 255 1.96 16.13 11.57
N GLN A 256 1.37 16.49 10.45
CA GLN A 256 0.64 15.60 9.57
C GLN A 256 1.18 15.72 8.15
N PHE A 257 0.95 14.66 7.38
CA PHE A 257 1.21 14.64 5.95
C PHE A 257 0.02 14.01 5.23
N GLN A 258 0.01 14.13 3.92
CA GLN A 258 -0.85 13.34 3.03
C GLN A 258 0.03 12.59 2.03
N VAL A 259 -0.37 11.37 1.70
CA VAL A 259 0.23 10.61 0.60
C VAL A 259 -0.52 10.93 -0.68
N VAL A 260 0.20 11.34 -1.72
CA VAL A 260 -0.34 11.48 -3.07
C VAL A 260 0.36 10.48 -3.96
N VAL A 261 -0.33 9.41 -4.36
CA VAL A 261 0.23 8.39 -5.27
C VAL A 261 0.13 8.92 -6.70
N GLN A 262 1.27 9.02 -7.35
CA GLN A 262 1.37 9.49 -8.74
C GLN A 262 1.20 8.36 -9.74
N GLU A 263 1.70 7.17 -9.37
CA GLU A 263 1.70 5.96 -10.18
C GLU A 263 1.80 4.74 -9.25
N MET A 264 1.16 3.64 -9.63
CA MET A 264 1.33 2.35 -8.96
C MET A 264 1.31 1.24 -10.02
N LYS A 265 2.17 0.24 -9.87
CA LYS A 265 2.29 -0.87 -10.83
C LYS A 265 2.76 -2.15 -10.16
N LEU A 266 2.49 -3.28 -10.81
CA LEU A 266 3.17 -4.55 -10.53
C LEU A 266 4.58 -4.49 -11.11
N LEU A 267 5.57 -4.97 -10.35
CA LEU A 267 6.94 -5.07 -10.84
C LEU A 267 7.14 -6.32 -11.71
N SER A 268 7.89 -6.17 -12.79
CA SER A 268 8.42 -7.32 -13.53
C SER A 268 9.63 -7.94 -12.82
N ASP A 269 10.04 -9.15 -13.23
CA ASP A 269 11.22 -9.84 -12.68
C ASP A 269 12.50 -9.00 -12.75
N ASP A 270 12.69 -8.24 -13.83
CA ASP A 270 13.86 -7.38 -13.98
C ASP A 270 13.78 -6.15 -13.07
N GLU A 271 12.59 -5.59 -12.90
CA GLU A 271 12.38 -4.47 -11.98
C GLU A 271 12.51 -4.90 -10.51
N LEU A 272 12.07 -6.11 -10.18
CA LEU A 272 12.26 -6.76 -8.88
C LEU A 272 13.74 -6.87 -8.54
N LYS A 273 14.57 -7.42 -9.44
CA LYS A 273 16.03 -7.51 -9.23
C LYS A 273 16.65 -6.14 -9.01
N LEU A 274 16.26 -5.15 -9.82
CA LEU A 274 16.76 -3.78 -9.66
C LEU A 274 16.33 -3.16 -8.31
N ALA A 275 15.10 -3.42 -7.84
CA ALA A 275 14.62 -2.95 -6.55
C ALA A 275 15.37 -3.63 -5.39
N LEU A 276 15.61 -4.94 -5.49
CA LEU A 276 16.42 -5.70 -4.54
C LEU A 276 17.85 -5.16 -4.46
N ASP A 277 18.52 -4.92 -5.59
CA ASP A 277 19.87 -4.35 -5.61
C ASP A 277 19.93 -2.97 -4.94
N ARG A 278 18.91 -2.12 -5.15
CA ARG A 278 18.79 -0.83 -4.46
C ARG A 278 18.57 -1.02 -2.96
N CYS A 279 17.73 -1.96 -2.55
CA CYS A 279 17.51 -2.28 -1.14
C CYS A 279 18.81 -2.72 -0.46
N LEU A 280 19.53 -3.66 -1.07
CA LEU A 280 20.79 -4.20 -0.54
C LEU A 280 21.84 -3.10 -0.41
N SER A 281 22.02 -2.28 -1.44
CA SER A 281 23.03 -1.22 -1.46
C SER A 281 22.75 -0.08 -0.49
N LYS A 282 21.48 0.25 -0.24
CA LYS A 282 21.11 1.38 0.64
C LYS A 282 20.93 0.98 2.11
N THR A 283 20.49 -0.24 2.39
CA THR A 283 20.15 -0.67 3.76
C THR A 283 21.19 -1.59 4.39
N ASN A 284 22.03 -2.24 3.59
CA ASN A 284 22.97 -3.29 4.00
C ASN A 284 22.30 -4.49 4.72
N SER A 285 20.99 -4.67 4.60
CA SER A 285 20.24 -5.74 5.26
C SER A 285 19.84 -6.83 4.27
N ARG A 286 20.74 -7.81 4.03
CA ARG A 286 20.48 -8.88 3.05
C ARG A 286 19.22 -9.66 3.36
N ALA A 287 19.07 -10.17 4.59
CA ALA A 287 17.93 -11.01 4.96
C ALA A 287 16.60 -10.28 4.73
N ALA A 288 16.46 -9.05 5.22
CA ALA A 288 15.20 -8.32 5.09
C ALA A 288 14.90 -7.87 3.64
N CYS A 289 15.92 -7.56 2.84
CA CYS A 289 15.71 -7.25 1.42
C CYS A 289 15.33 -8.50 0.63
N THR A 290 15.97 -9.64 0.88
CA THR A 290 15.58 -10.93 0.31
C THR A 290 14.14 -11.27 0.72
N ASP A 291 13.77 -11.09 1.98
CA ASP A 291 12.40 -11.34 2.44
C ASP A 291 11.37 -10.45 1.72
N ALA A 292 11.70 -9.18 1.49
CA ALA A 292 10.83 -8.21 0.82
C ALA A 292 10.66 -8.44 -0.70
N PHE A 293 11.54 -9.22 -1.35
CA PHE A 293 11.58 -9.33 -2.82
C PHE A 293 11.67 -10.76 -3.38
N GLU A 294 12.25 -11.72 -2.66
CA GLU A 294 12.61 -13.06 -3.17
C GLU A 294 11.81 -14.22 -2.55
N ASN A 295 11.11 -14.05 -1.41
CA ASN A 295 10.35 -15.14 -0.76
C ASN A 295 9.01 -15.47 -1.46
N GLN A 296 9.02 -15.52 -2.80
CA GLN A 296 7.89 -15.85 -3.67
C GLN A 296 7.84 -17.35 -3.97
#